data_AF-T1E2J2-F1
#
_entry.id   AF-T1E2J2-F1
#
_cell.length_a   1.000
_cell.length_b   1.000
_cell.length_c   1.000
_cell.angle_alpha   90.00
_cell.angle_beta   90.00
_cell.angle_gamma   90.00
#
_symmetry.space_group_name_H-M   'P 1'
#
loop_
_entity.id
_entity.type
_entity.pdbx_description
1 polymer ?
#
loop_
_entity_poly.entity_id
_entity_poly.type
_entity_poly.pdbx_seq_one_letter_code
_entity_poly.pdbx_strand_id
1 'polypeptide(L)'
;MTARSKSRRDKNNRIRRAKNKQKELKKLKKTLGMIDEDGMEIMEKVKEITEQQKKKEEEEKIKNEAMEDIIREETKEQGAETEEYIELEHQESKVKHRYNTKTKRDQFGQYPVWYNAKKERKKQLLKEGKIKKKRGRPGRKMHFIDQTCNWRNIV
;
A
#
# COMPACT_ATOMS: atom_id res chain seq x y z
N MET A 1 35.73 -12.26 70.48
CA MET A 1 34.33 -12.14 70.98
C MET A 1 33.94 -13.43 71.70
N THR A 2 33.69 -13.40 73.01
CA THR A 2 33.41 -14.61 73.81
C THR A 2 31.93 -15.02 73.74
N ALA A 3 31.68 -16.29 73.40
CA ALA A 3 30.35 -16.90 73.26
C ALA A 3 29.66 -17.25 74.60
N ARG A 4 30.06 -16.63 75.70
CA ARG A 4 29.62 -17.03 77.05
C ARG A 4 28.19 -16.56 77.41
N SER A 5 27.72 -15.44 76.84
CA SER A 5 26.36 -14.92 77.09
C SER A 5 25.33 -15.51 76.12
N LYS A 6 24.17 -15.94 76.64
CA LYS A 6 23.04 -16.48 75.84
C LYS A 6 22.55 -15.48 74.79
N SER A 7 22.32 -14.23 75.17
CA SER A 7 21.88 -13.16 74.25
C SER A 7 22.87 -12.95 73.09
N ARG A 8 24.18 -12.96 73.38
CA ARG A 8 25.23 -12.84 72.35
C ARG A 8 25.26 -14.06 71.42
N ARG A 9 25.05 -15.28 71.94
CA ARG A 9 24.94 -16.49 71.11
C ARG A 9 23.74 -16.44 70.19
N ASP A 10 22.57 -16.03 70.68
CA ASP A 10 21.35 -15.98 69.88
C ASP A 10 21.45 -14.92 68.77
N LYS A 11 22.03 -13.75 69.08
CA LYS A 11 22.31 -12.72 68.07
C LYS A 11 23.27 -13.23 66.99
N ASN A 12 24.36 -13.89 67.38
CA ASN A 12 25.33 -14.45 66.44
C ASN A 12 24.74 -15.61 65.61
N ASN A 13 23.93 -16.46 66.22
CA ASN A 13 23.24 -17.55 65.55
C ASN A 13 22.21 -17.03 64.55
N ARG A 14 21.46 -15.97 64.88
CA ARG A 14 20.54 -15.32 63.95
C ARG A 14 21.28 -14.76 62.73
N ILE A 15 22.41 -14.10 62.94
CA ILE A 15 23.26 -13.59 61.85
C ILE A 15 23.80 -14.74 60.99
N ARG A 16 24.28 -15.83 61.61
CA ARG A 16 24.76 -17.02 60.89
C ARG A 16 23.65 -17.67 60.08
N ARG A 17 22.46 -17.86 60.67
CA ARG A 17 21.28 -18.41 59.98
C ARG A 17 20.85 -17.52 58.81
N ALA A 18 20.83 -16.20 58.98
CA ALA A 18 20.50 -15.28 57.90
C ALA A 18 21.51 -15.37 56.74
N LYS A 19 22.81 -15.40 57.05
CA LYS A 19 23.88 -15.58 56.05
C LYS A 19 23.79 -16.94 55.35
N ASN A 20 23.57 -18.01 56.10
CA ASN A 20 23.47 -19.35 55.54
C ASN A 20 22.18 -19.53 54.73
N LYS A 21 21.05 -18.96 55.16
CA LYS A 21 19.78 -19.00 54.42
C LYS A 21 19.97 -18.51 52.99
N GLN A 22 20.63 -17.37 52.77
CA GLN A 22 20.87 -16.86 51.42
C GLN A 22 21.83 -17.76 50.61
N LYS A 23 22.92 -18.21 51.22
CA LYS A 23 23.94 -19.05 50.55
C LYS A 23 23.41 -20.44 50.18
N GLU A 24 22.71 -21.08 51.11
CA GLU A 24 22.13 -22.41 50.94
C GLU A 24 20.95 -22.37 49.98
N LEU A 25 20.08 -21.36 50.05
CA LEU A 25 19.03 -21.19 49.04
C LEU A 25 19.61 -21.02 47.64
N LYS A 26 20.69 -20.24 47.46
CA LYS A 26 21.35 -20.10 46.16
C LYS A 26 21.94 -21.43 45.67
N LYS A 27 22.58 -22.21 46.56
CA LYS A 27 23.12 -23.54 46.23
C LYS A 27 22.02 -24.52 45.85
N LEU A 28 20.93 -24.58 46.62
CA LEU A 28 19.79 -25.47 46.37
C LEU A 28 19.09 -25.12 45.06
N LYS A 29 18.85 -23.83 44.80
CA LYS A 29 18.29 -23.37 43.52
C LYS A 29 19.20 -23.71 42.33
N LYS A 30 20.53 -23.64 42.50
CA LYS A 30 21.49 -24.07 41.47
C LYS A 30 21.46 -25.59 41.26
N THR A 31 21.43 -26.41 42.32
CA THR A 31 21.38 -27.88 42.19
C THR A 31 20.07 -28.38 41.60
N LEU A 32 18.97 -27.66 41.85
CA LEU A 32 17.66 -27.93 41.24
C LEU A 32 17.56 -27.40 39.79
N GLY A 33 18.59 -26.70 39.29
CA GLY A 33 18.61 -26.14 37.94
C GLY A 33 17.64 -24.97 37.74
N MET A 34 17.25 -24.25 38.80
CA MET A 34 16.37 -23.07 38.70
C MET A 34 17.15 -21.77 38.41
N ILE A 35 18.47 -21.80 38.55
CA ILE A 35 19.38 -20.66 38.33
C ILE A 35 20.48 -21.11 37.38
N ASP A 36 20.74 -20.29 36.36
CA ASP A 36 21.88 -20.45 35.45
C ASP A 36 23.22 -20.17 36.13
N GLU A 37 24.33 -20.48 35.45
CA GLU A 37 25.71 -20.24 35.93
C GLU A 37 25.96 -18.79 36.37
N ASP A 38 25.25 -17.84 35.75
CA ASP A 38 25.33 -16.40 36.02
C ASP A 38 24.48 -15.92 37.22
N GLY A 39 23.70 -16.79 37.86
CA GLY A 39 22.97 -16.43 39.08
C GLY A 39 21.58 -15.82 38.88
N MET A 40 21.07 -15.77 37.64
CA MET A 40 19.72 -15.30 37.31
C MET A 40 18.71 -16.46 37.35
N GLU A 41 17.47 -16.17 37.76
CA GLU A 41 16.39 -17.16 37.76
C GLU A 41 15.90 -17.39 36.32
N ILE A 42 15.88 -18.66 35.90
CA ILE A 42 15.50 -19.05 34.53
C ILE A 42 14.07 -18.58 34.20
N MET A 43 13.18 -18.57 35.20
CA MET A 43 11.81 -18.09 35.04
C MET A 43 11.72 -16.60 34.68
N GLU A 44 12.63 -15.76 35.17
CA GLU A 44 12.65 -14.33 34.82
C GLU A 44 13.09 -14.14 33.38
N LYS A 45 14.14 -14.85 32.95
CA LYS A 45 14.59 -14.86 31.54
C LYS A 45 13.50 -15.34 30.59
N VAL A 46 12.78 -16.41 30.93
CA VAL A 46 11.68 -16.92 30.10
C VAL A 46 10.55 -15.89 30.00
N LYS A 47 10.20 -15.21 31.11
CA LYS A 47 9.21 -14.12 31.07
C LYS A 47 9.65 -12.99 30.14
N GLU A 48 10.89 -12.53 30.27
CA GLU A 48 11.43 -11.47 29.40
C GLU A 48 11.40 -11.88 27.92
N ILE A 49 11.77 -13.12 27.60
CA ILE A 49 11.70 -13.66 26.22
C ILE A 49 10.25 -13.67 25.72
N THR A 50 9.31 -14.13 26.53
CA THR A 50 7.88 -14.15 26.13
C THR A 50 7.30 -12.76 25.93
N GLU A 51 7.69 -11.78 26.75
CA GLU A 51 7.28 -10.38 26.58
C GLU A 51 7.87 -9.77 25.32
N GLN A 52 9.15 -10.07 25.02
CA GLN A 52 9.78 -9.63 23.77
C GLN A 52 9.12 -10.25 22.53
N GLN A 53 8.74 -11.53 22.58
CA GLN A 53 8.02 -12.19 21.47
C GLN A 53 6.65 -11.56 21.24
N LYS A 54 5.87 -11.31 22.30
CA LYS A 54 4.56 -10.63 22.19
C LYS A 54 4.67 -9.25 21.55
N LYS A 55 5.68 -8.46 21.93
CA LYS A 55 5.93 -7.14 21.32
C LYS A 55 6.25 -7.26 19.83
N LYS A 56 7.07 -8.24 19.43
CA LYS A 56 7.39 -8.49 18.01
C LYS A 56 6.14 -8.88 17.21
N GLU A 57 5.29 -9.75 17.76
CA GLU A 57 4.03 -10.14 17.12
C GLU A 57 3.07 -8.95 16.96
N GLU A 58 2.99 -8.07 17.95
CA GLU A 58 2.20 -6.83 17.85
C GLU A 58 2.74 -5.88 16.78
N GLU A 59 4.06 -5.69 16.73
CA GLU A 59 4.71 -4.88 15.68
C GLU A 59 4.52 -5.46 14.27
N GLU A 60 4.57 -6.79 14.12
CA GLU A 60 4.30 -7.45 12.84
C GLU A 60 2.86 -7.28 12.39
N LYS A 61 1.88 -7.38 13.31
CA LYS A 61 0.47 -7.11 13.01
C LYS A 61 0.27 -5.68 12.52
N ILE A 62 0.85 -4.70 13.20
CA ILE A 62 0.78 -3.29 12.80
C ILE A 62 1.39 -3.07 11.41
N LYS A 63 2.54 -3.70 11.12
CA LYS A 63 3.17 -3.61 9.79
C LYS A 63 2.30 -4.22 8.70
N ASN A 64 1.68 -5.38 8.96
CA ASN A 64 0.79 -6.04 8.01
C ASN A 64 -0.46 -5.21 7.75
N GLU A 65 -1.09 -4.68 8.80
CA GLU A 65 -2.25 -3.77 8.68
C GLU A 65 -1.90 -2.53 7.86
N ALA A 66 -0.76 -1.88 8.17
CA ALA A 66 -0.30 -0.72 7.41
C ALA A 66 0.00 -1.06 5.94
N MET A 67 0.58 -2.24 5.66
CA MET A 67 0.85 -2.68 4.30
C MET A 67 -0.44 -3.00 3.54
N GLU A 68 -1.43 -3.61 4.19
CA GLU A 68 -2.76 -3.82 3.60
C GLU A 68 -3.45 -2.51 3.27
N ASP A 69 -3.36 -1.51 4.14
CA ASP A 69 -3.95 -0.19 3.90
C ASP A 69 -3.28 0.52 2.72
N ILE A 70 -1.95 0.46 2.62
CA ILE A 70 -1.21 0.96 1.44
C ILE A 70 -1.68 0.25 0.17
N ILE A 71 -1.79 -1.08 0.18
CA ILE A 71 -2.27 -1.85 -0.97
C ILE A 71 -3.72 -1.47 -1.32
N ARG A 72 -4.58 -1.21 -0.34
CA ARG A 72 -5.97 -0.77 -0.57
C ARG A 72 -6.03 0.63 -1.16
N GLU A 73 -5.20 1.55 -0.69
CA GLU A 73 -5.09 2.90 -1.26
C GLU A 73 -4.55 2.82 -2.70
N GLU A 74 -3.46 2.09 -2.93
CA GLU A 74 -2.90 1.87 -4.26
C GLU A 74 -3.90 1.21 -5.21
N THR A 75 -4.67 0.21 -4.78
CA THR A 75 -5.68 -0.45 -5.63
C THR A 75 -6.93 0.42 -5.87
N LYS A 76 -7.29 1.30 -4.93
CA LYS A 76 -8.34 2.31 -5.14
C LYS A 76 -7.87 3.40 -6.10
N GLU A 77 -6.65 3.89 -5.95
CA GLU A 77 -6.05 4.90 -6.83
C GLU A 77 -5.73 4.36 -8.22
N GLN A 78 -5.29 3.11 -8.32
CA GLN A 78 -5.10 2.41 -9.59
C GLN A 78 -6.42 2.09 -10.26
N GLY A 79 -7.56 2.26 -9.57
CA GLY A 79 -8.88 2.06 -10.13
C GLY A 79 -8.97 0.66 -10.72
N ALA A 80 -9.39 -0.31 -9.91
CA ALA A 80 -10.11 -1.46 -10.44
C ALA A 80 -11.45 -1.00 -11.07
N GLU A 81 -11.40 -0.09 -12.06
CA GLU A 81 -12.31 -0.11 -13.19
C GLU A 81 -12.08 -1.50 -13.80
N THR A 82 -12.91 -2.44 -13.39
CA THR A 82 -13.11 -3.69 -14.13
C THR A 82 -13.43 -3.27 -15.54
N GLU A 83 -12.43 -3.32 -16.42
CA GLU A 83 -12.61 -2.95 -17.81
C GLU A 83 -13.67 -3.90 -18.38
N GLU A 84 -14.83 -3.36 -18.70
CA GLU A 84 -15.90 -4.15 -19.31
C GLU A 84 -15.49 -4.47 -20.75
N TYR A 85 -15.59 -5.74 -21.12
CA TYR A 85 -15.28 -6.22 -22.46
C TYR A 85 -16.53 -6.74 -23.15
N ILE A 86 -16.68 -6.42 -24.43
CA ILE A 86 -17.73 -6.94 -25.30
C ILE A 86 -17.06 -7.86 -26.32
N GLU A 87 -17.53 -9.10 -26.38
CA GLU A 87 -17.12 -10.05 -27.42
C GLU A 87 -17.97 -9.87 -28.68
N LEU A 88 -17.32 -9.72 -29.83
CA LEU A 88 -17.95 -9.70 -31.14
C LEU A 88 -17.33 -10.79 -32.01
N GLU A 89 -18.17 -11.66 -32.56
CA GLU A 89 -17.76 -12.68 -33.51
C GLU A 89 -18.07 -12.20 -34.93
N HIS A 90 -17.08 -12.25 -35.81
CA HIS A 90 -17.27 -11.91 -37.22
C HIS A 90 -17.97 -13.06 -37.96
N GLN A 91 -19.05 -12.77 -38.67
CA GLN A 91 -19.92 -13.79 -39.29
C GLN A 91 -19.20 -14.72 -40.26
N GLU A 92 -18.31 -14.18 -41.11
CA GLU A 92 -17.60 -14.98 -42.14
C GLU A 92 -16.33 -15.67 -41.61
N SER A 93 -15.45 -14.92 -40.93
CA SER A 93 -14.14 -15.43 -40.48
C SER A 93 -14.20 -16.19 -39.15
N LYS A 94 -15.33 -16.13 -38.41
CA LYS A 94 -15.51 -16.72 -37.07
C LYS A 94 -14.45 -16.30 -36.04
N VAL A 95 -13.72 -15.22 -36.32
CA VAL A 95 -12.72 -14.65 -35.40
C VAL A 95 -13.45 -13.87 -34.33
N LYS A 96 -13.07 -14.12 -33.07
CA LYS A 96 -13.60 -13.43 -31.90
C LYS A 96 -12.72 -12.24 -31.53
N HIS A 97 -13.32 -11.06 -31.53
CA HIS A 97 -12.68 -9.83 -31.10
C HIS A 97 -13.28 -9.40 -29.75
N ARG A 98 -12.42 -9.06 -28.78
CA ARG A 98 -12.79 -8.58 -27.45
C ARG A 98 -12.49 -7.10 -27.36
N TYR A 99 -13.54 -6.29 -27.45
CA TYR A 99 -13.43 -4.84 -27.40
C TYR A 99 -13.62 -4.32 -25.98
N ASN A 100 -12.71 -3.47 -25.51
CA ASN A 100 -12.87 -2.73 -24.26
C ASN A 100 -13.92 -1.61 -24.45
N THR A 101 -14.90 -1.50 -23.56
CA THR A 101 -16.01 -0.54 -23.67
C THR A 101 -15.56 0.92 -23.65
N LYS A 102 -14.53 1.24 -22.84
CA LYS A 102 -13.98 2.58 -22.65
C LYS A 102 -13.16 3.03 -23.85
N THR A 103 -12.21 2.19 -24.27
CA THR A 103 -11.28 2.54 -25.36
C THR A 103 -11.82 2.22 -26.75
N LYS A 104 -12.83 1.33 -26.84
CA LYS A 104 -13.42 0.78 -28.07
C LYS A 104 -12.40 0.06 -28.95
N ARG A 105 -11.28 -0.36 -28.38
CA ARG A 105 -10.22 -1.08 -29.08
C ARG A 105 -10.28 -2.55 -28.72
N ASP A 106 -9.91 -3.36 -29.69
CA ASP A 106 -9.76 -4.80 -29.56
C ASP A 106 -8.44 -5.18 -28.86
N GLN A 107 -8.26 -6.46 -28.55
CA GLN A 107 -6.99 -7.04 -28.09
C GLN A 107 -5.78 -6.69 -28.99
N PHE A 108 -6.01 -6.46 -30.28
CA PHE A 108 -4.97 -6.07 -31.25
C PHE A 108 -4.82 -4.54 -31.41
N GLY A 109 -5.50 -3.75 -30.58
CA GLY A 109 -5.49 -2.29 -30.65
C GLY A 109 -6.27 -1.68 -31.82
N GLN A 110 -6.96 -2.52 -32.61
CA GLN A 110 -7.78 -2.10 -33.74
C GLN A 110 -9.18 -1.66 -33.28
N TYR A 111 -9.77 -0.72 -34.01
CA TYR A 111 -11.16 -0.31 -33.79
C TYR A 111 -12.12 -1.20 -34.58
N PRO A 112 -13.39 -1.34 -34.14
CA PRO A 112 -14.42 -2.02 -34.93
C PRO A 112 -14.55 -1.41 -36.34
N VAL A 113 -14.94 -2.22 -37.31
CA VAL A 113 -15.02 -1.82 -38.73
C VAL A 113 -15.95 -0.62 -38.95
N TRP A 114 -17.05 -0.56 -38.21
CA TRP A 114 -18.02 0.55 -38.25
C TRP A 114 -17.52 1.81 -37.51
N TYR A 115 -16.44 1.71 -36.73
CA TYR A 115 -15.90 2.80 -35.94
C TYR A 115 -14.80 3.56 -36.69
N ASN A 116 -14.97 4.88 -36.82
CA ASN A 116 -14.06 5.71 -37.61
C ASN A 116 -12.84 6.17 -36.78
N ALA A 117 -11.76 5.39 -36.84
CA ALA A 117 -10.50 5.65 -36.14
C ALA A 117 -9.91 7.06 -36.41
N LYS A 118 -10.05 7.56 -37.65
CA LYS A 118 -9.54 8.89 -38.04
C LYS A 118 -10.28 10.02 -37.32
N LYS A 119 -11.59 9.88 -37.10
CA LYS A 119 -12.39 10.86 -36.34
C LYS A 119 -11.96 10.88 -34.88
N GLU A 120 -11.73 9.72 -34.26
CA GLU A 120 -11.32 9.66 -32.86
C GLU A 120 -9.92 10.23 -32.64
N ARG A 121 -8.97 9.88 -33.52
CA ARG A 121 -7.64 10.50 -33.53
C ARG A 121 -7.72 12.03 -33.64
N LYS A 122 -8.61 12.55 -34.49
CA LYS A 122 -8.81 13.99 -34.62
C LYS A 122 -9.36 14.62 -33.34
N LYS A 123 -10.25 13.95 -32.61
CA LYS A 123 -10.75 14.43 -31.31
C LYS A 123 -9.65 14.47 -30.26
N GLN A 124 -8.82 13.42 -30.18
CA GLN A 124 -7.68 13.36 -29.26
C GLN A 124 -6.71 14.52 -29.53
N LEU A 125 -6.32 14.74 -30.79
CA LEU A 125 -5.46 15.86 -31.18
C LEU A 125 -6.08 17.24 -30.90
N LEU A 126 -7.42 17.36 -30.91
CA LEU A 126 -8.11 18.58 -30.52
C LEU A 126 -8.04 18.81 -29.00
N LYS A 127 -8.22 17.75 -28.21
CA LYS A 127 -8.12 17.78 -26.74
C LYS A 127 -6.70 18.10 -26.27
N GLU A 128 -5.71 17.56 -26.98
CA GLU A 128 -4.28 17.86 -26.77
C GLU A 128 -3.86 19.25 -27.31
N GLY A 129 -4.76 19.98 -27.98
CA GLY A 129 -4.47 21.32 -28.52
C GLY A 129 -3.58 21.34 -29.78
N LYS A 130 -3.17 20.17 -30.29
CA LYS A 130 -2.35 20.03 -31.52
C LYS A 130 -3.10 20.45 -32.79
N ILE A 131 -4.44 20.41 -32.77
CA ILE A 131 -5.30 20.87 -33.86
C ILE A 131 -6.30 21.88 -33.32
N LYS A 132 -6.46 23.01 -34.02
CA LYS A 132 -7.51 24.01 -33.72
C LYS A 132 -8.79 23.68 -34.48
N LYS A 133 -9.95 23.80 -33.81
CA LYS A 133 -11.25 23.68 -34.48
C LYS A 133 -11.38 24.85 -35.45
N LYS A 134 -11.47 24.58 -36.76
CA LYS A 134 -11.83 25.61 -37.74
C LYS A 134 -13.23 26.10 -37.38
N ARG A 135 -13.33 27.27 -36.75
CA ARG A 135 -14.61 27.99 -36.62
C ARG A 135 -14.99 28.36 -38.05
N GLY A 136 -16.16 27.90 -38.52
CA GLY A 136 -16.71 28.38 -39.78
C GLY A 136 -16.74 29.91 -39.71
N ARG A 137 -16.37 30.59 -40.81
CA ARG A 137 -16.55 32.04 -40.87
C ARG A 137 -18.03 32.30 -40.57
N PRO A 138 -18.39 33.06 -39.52
CA PRO A 138 -19.79 33.42 -39.32
C PRO A 138 -20.27 34.07 -40.61
N GLY A 139 -21.36 33.56 -41.15
CA GLY A 139 -21.76 33.78 -42.53
C GLY A 139 -21.65 35.25 -42.92
N ARG A 140 -20.81 35.56 -43.91
CA ARG A 140 -21.10 36.70 -44.79
C ARG A 140 -22.42 36.36 -45.44
N LYS A 141 -23.51 36.91 -44.90
CA LYS A 141 -24.74 37.08 -45.69
C LYS A 141 -24.31 37.69 -47.02
N MET A 142 -24.69 36.99 -48.07
CA MET A 142 -24.58 37.35 -49.46
C MET A 142 -24.89 38.84 -49.67
N HIS A 143 -23.87 39.67 -49.87
CA HIS A 143 -23.99 40.79 -50.79
C HIS A 143 -22.80 40.71 -51.73
N PHE A 144 -23.16 40.35 -52.95
CA PHE A 144 -22.39 40.39 -54.17
C PHE A 144 -21.76 41.77 -54.31
N ILE A 145 -20.56 41.94 -53.80
CA ILE A 145 -19.66 43.01 -54.22
C ILE A 145 -18.47 42.26 -54.78
N ASP A 146 -18.57 41.96 -56.07
CA ASP A 146 -17.41 41.59 -56.86
C ASP A 146 -16.32 42.65 -56.63
N GLN A 147 -15.08 42.20 -56.44
CA GLN A 147 -13.94 43.08 -56.17
C GLN A 147 -13.65 44.07 -57.33
N THR A 148 -14.38 43.93 -58.45
CA THR A 148 -14.32 44.76 -59.65
C THR A 148 -15.42 45.83 -59.71
N CYS A 149 -16.39 45.85 -58.79
CA CYS A 149 -17.47 46.84 -58.81
C CYS A 149 -17.00 48.22 -58.32
N ASN A 150 -16.69 49.10 -59.27
CA ASN A 150 -16.11 50.42 -59.08
C ASN A 150 -17.16 51.51 -58.77
N TRP A 151 -17.96 51.35 -57.71
CA TRP A 151 -19.00 52.34 -57.35
C TRP A 151 -18.47 53.60 -56.66
N ARG A 152 -17.15 53.76 -56.53
CA ARG A 152 -16.51 54.93 -55.90
C ARG A 152 -16.26 56.10 -56.86
N ASN A 153 -16.56 55.99 -58.14
CA ASN A 153 -16.26 57.00 -59.17
C ASN A 153 -17.51 57.66 -59.79
N ILE A 154 -18.61 57.82 -59.04
CA ILE A 154 -19.74 58.65 -59.46
C ILE A 154 -19.81 59.85 -58.51
N VAL A 155 -19.13 60.92 -58.93
CA VAL A 155 -19.38 62.32 -58.55
C VAL A 155 -19.70 63.06 -59.83
#